data_AF-A0A3C0YBH0-F1
#
_entry.id   AF-A0A3C0YBH0-F1
#
_cell.length_a   1.000
_cell.length_b   1.000
_cell.length_c   1.000
_cell.angle_alpha   90.00
_cell.angle_beta   90.00
_cell.angle_gamma   90.00
#
_symmetry.space_group_name_H-M   'P 1'
#
loop_
_entity.id
_entity.type
_entity.pdbx_description
1 polymer ?
#
loop_
_entity_poly.entity_id
_entity_poly.type
_entity_poly.pdbx_seq_one_letter_code
_entity_poly.pdbx_strand_id
1 'polypeptide(L)'
;LKNTGSTPLEVPSLEVTLTDTQDQALVRRVLAPAQFGASTAMLAAHSELAGVVTMKVSGDGGRGALPSLPSSEPPALPSSLRVAGYRILAFYP
;
A
#
# COMPACT_ATOMS: atom_id res chain seq x y z
N LEU A 1 -6.96 -12.48 5.59
CA LEU A 1 -7.53 -11.74 6.74
C LEU A 1 -8.34 -12.73 7.57
N LYS A 2 -8.04 -12.86 8.87
CA LYS A 2 -8.72 -13.83 9.73
C LYS A 2 -9.39 -13.13 10.90
N ASN A 3 -10.66 -13.42 11.14
CA ASN A 3 -11.35 -13.05 12.37
C ASN A 3 -11.02 -14.11 13.42
N THR A 4 -10.29 -13.74 14.48
CA THR A 4 -9.96 -14.65 15.59
C THR A 4 -10.93 -14.54 16.76
N GLY A 5 -11.88 -13.59 16.72
CA GLY A 5 -12.90 -13.39 17.73
C GLY A 5 -14.12 -14.30 17.54
N SER A 6 -14.93 -14.34 18.60
CA SER A 6 -16.19 -15.09 18.65
C SER A 6 -17.40 -14.31 18.12
N THR A 7 -17.21 -13.05 17.71
CA THR A 7 -18.25 -12.18 17.16
C THR A 7 -18.02 -11.96 15.66
N PRO A 8 -19.09 -11.85 14.85
CA PRO A 8 -18.95 -11.37 13.48
C PRO A 8 -18.39 -9.94 13.47
N LEU A 9 -17.50 -9.65 12.53
CA LEU A 9 -16.88 -8.35 12.34
C LEU A 9 -17.17 -7.85 10.93
N GLU A 10 -17.31 -6.54 10.74
CA GLU A 10 -17.37 -5.99 9.39
C GLU A 10 -16.03 -6.16 8.67
N VAL A 11 -16.07 -6.34 7.35
CA VAL A 11 -14.84 -6.46 6.57
C VAL A 11 -14.14 -5.09 6.55
N PRO A 12 -12.90 -4.99 7.05
CA PRO A 12 -12.21 -3.71 7.16
C PRO A 12 -11.77 -3.19 5.79
N SER A 13 -11.57 -1.88 5.70
CA SER A 13 -10.76 -1.30 4.64
C SER A 13 -9.28 -1.48 4.96
N LEU A 14 -8.45 -1.71 3.95
CA LEU A 14 -7.02 -1.95 4.12
C LEU A 14 -6.20 -0.79 3.53
N GLU A 15 -5.40 -0.08 4.32
CA GLU A 15 -4.36 0.80 3.78
C GLU A 15 -3.12 -0.01 3.48
N VAL A 16 -2.71 -0.04 2.21
CA VAL A 16 -1.45 -0.62 1.77
C VAL A 16 -0.51 0.52 1.45
N THR A 17 0.64 0.54 2.13
CA THR A 17 1.75 1.43 1.79
C THR A 17 2.94 0.62 1.33
N LEU A 18 3.54 1.02 0.21
CA LEU A 18 4.79 0.47 -0.30
C LEU A 18 5.93 1.42 0.08
N THR A 19 7.06 0.87 0.55
CA THR A 19 8.22 1.65 1.00
C THR A 19 9.47 1.35 0.17
N ASP A 20 10.36 2.33 0.06
CA ASP A 20 11.72 2.15 -0.49
C ASP A 20 12.68 1.61 0.59
N THR A 21 13.91 1.35 0.20
CA THR A 21 15.07 0.94 0.99
C THR A 21 15.38 1.83 2.19
N GLN A 22 14.84 3.06 2.23
CA GLN A 22 14.94 4.00 3.34
C GLN A 22 13.66 4.08 4.18
N ASP A 23 12.75 3.12 4.04
CA ASP A 23 11.41 3.10 4.68
C ASP A 23 10.49 4.28 4.32
N GLN A 24 10.85 5.03 3.28
CA GLN A 24 10.04 6.14 2.78
C GLN A 24 8.85 5.63 1.98
N ALA A 25 7.66 6.18 2.24
CA ALA A 25 6.43 5.77 1.56
C ALA A 25 6.42 6.22 0.09
N LEU A 26 6.43 5.25 -0.82
CA LEU A 26 6.39 5.48 -2.27
C LEU A 26 4.95 5.58 -2.77
N VAL A 27 4.09 4.67 -2.32
CA VAL A 27 2.68 4.60 -2.72
C VAL A 27 1.85 4.31 -1.48
N ARG A 28 0.74 5.02 -1.31
CA ARG A 28 -0.24 4.78 -0.25
C ARG A 28 -1.62 4.65 -0.87
N ARG A 29 -2.29 3.52 -0.66
CA ARG A 29 -3.61 3.26 -1.23
C ARG A 29 -4.52 2.61 -0.21
N VAL A 30 -5.74 3.12 -0.10
CA VAL A 30 -6.81 2.51 0.69
C VAL A 30 -7.63 1.59 -0.21
N LEU A 31 -7.77 0.35 0.22
CA LEU A 31 -8.51 -0.71 -0.47
C LEU A 31 -9.81 -0.97 0.28
N ALA A 32 -10.91 -0.75 -0.41
CA ALA A 32 -12.22 -1.18 0.05
C ALA A 32 -12.34 -2.71 0.01
N PRO A 33 -13.21 -3.33 0.83
CA PRO A 33 -13.46 -4.77 0.84
C PRO A 33 -13.56 -5.43 -0.55
N ALA A 34 -14.34 -4.82 -1.46
CA ALA A 34 -14.54 -5.34 -2.81
C ALA A 34 -13.26 -5.36 -3.66
N GLN A 35 -12.27 -4.48 -3.39
CA GLN A 35 -11.03 -4.39 -4.18
C GLN A 35 -10.06 -5.54 -3.89
N PHE A 36 -10.21 -6.24 -2.78
CA PHE A 36 -9.39 -7.40 -2.44
C PHE A 36 -10.18 -8.71 -2.40
N GLY A 37 -11.38 -8.73 -3.01
CA GLY A 37 -12.16 -9.96 -3.21
C GLY A 37 -13.16 -10.28 -2.10
N ALA A 38 -13.47 -9.35 -1.20
CA ALA A 38 -14.57 -9.53 -0.26
C ALA A 38 -15.92 -9.48 -1.01
N SER A 39 -16.67 -10.58 -0.95
CA SER A 39 -18.05 -10.67 -1.47
C SER A 39 -19.11 -10.45 -0.39
N THR A 40 -18.72 -10.48 0.88
CA THR A 40 -19.57 -10.25 2.06
C THR A 40 -19.13 -8.99 2.79
N ALA A 41 -20.08 -8.30 3.41
CA ALA A 41 -19.81 -7.15 4.29
C ALA A 41 -19.35 -7.58 5.70
N MET A 42 -19.56 -8.84 6.09
CA MET A 42 -19.17 -9.36 7.40
C MET A 42 -18.27 -10.61 7.31
N LEU A 43 -17.20 -10.60 8.09
CA LEU A 43 -16.42 -11.78 8.47
C LEU A 43 -17.06 -12.45 9.67
N ALA A 44 -17.61 -13.65 9.47
CA ALA A 44 -18.13 -14.46 10.56
C ALA A 44 -17.03 -14.79 11.59
N ALA A 45 -17.44 -15.14 12.80
CA ALA A 45 -16.54 -15.56 13.87
C ALA A 45 -15.60 -16.67 13.39
N HIS A 46 -14.34 -16.61 13.79
CA HIS A 46 -13.30 -17.59 13.43
C HIS A 46 -13.06 -17.81 11.92
N SER A 47 -13.65 -16.99 11.05
CA SER A 47 -13.58 -17.16 9.59
C SER A 47 -12.38 -16.44 8.98
N GLU A 48 -11.98 -16.88 7.79
CA GLU A 48 -10.90 -16.29 7.02
C GLU A 48 -11.40 -15.83 5.65
N LEU A 49 -10.87 -14.68 5.22
CA LEU A 49 -11.04 -14.12 3.89
C LEU A 49 -9.67 -14.03 3.21
N ALA A 50 -9.52 -14.75 2.11
CA ALA A 50 -8.36 -14.67 1.23
C ALA A 50 -8.63 -13.71 0.06
N GLY A 51 -7.60 -12.99 -0.35
CA GLY A 51 -7.69 -11.95 -1.38
C GLY A 51 -6.34 -11.67 -2.01
N VAL A 52 -6.34 -11.27 -3.28
CA VAL A 52 -5.13 -10.89 -4.01
C VAL A 52 -5.35 -9.50 -4.61
N VAL A 53 -4.34 -8.64 -4.47
CA VAL A 53 -4.38 -7.27 -4.99
C VAL A 53 -3.16 -7.06 -5.86
N THR A 54 -3.38 -6.76 -7.13
CA THR A 54 -2.32 -6.41 -8.06
C THR A 54 -2.11 -4.89 -8.04
N MET A 55 -0.92 -4.45 -7.66
CA MET A 55 -0.55 -3.04 -7.63
C MET A 55 0.53 -2.76 -8.67
N LYS A 56 0.31 -1.75 -9.51
CA LYS A 56 1.32 -1.23 -10.44
C LYS A 56 1.91 0.04 -9.85
N VAL A 57 3.23 0.08 -9.70
CA VAL A 57 3.98 1.24 -9.23
C VAL A 57 4.74 1.81 -10.42
N SER A 58 4.46 3.05 -10.79
CA SER A 58 5.24 3.76 -11.79
C SER A 58 6.36 4.49 -11.07
N GLY A 59 7.60 4.17 -11.45
CA GLY A 59 8.80 4.78 -10.91
C GLY A 59 9.06 6.18 -11.46
N ASP A 60 8.17 7.12 -11.20
CA ASP A 60 8.56 8.53 -11.29
C ASP A 60 9.23 8.85 -9.97
N GLY A 61 10.57 8.88 -9.98
CA GLY A 61 11.39 9.21 -8.83
C GLY A 61 11.12 10.64 -8.40
N GLY A 62 10.02 10.84 -7.69
CA GLY A 62 9.58 12.11 -7.12
C GLY A 62 10.52 12.54 -6.01
N ARG A 63 11.74 12.93 -6.37
CA ARG A 63 12.32 14.10 -5.72
C ARG A 63 11.43 15.24 -6.16
N GLY A 64 10.72 15.83 -5.21
CA GLY A 64 10.24 17.20 -5.35
C GLY A 64 11.46 18.06 -5.67
N ALA A 65 11.77 18.18 -6.96
CA ALA A 65 12.78 19.07 -7.44
C ALA A 65 12.17 20.45 -7.31
N LEU A 66 12.51 21.11 -6.19
CA LEU A 66 12.71 22.55 -6.22
C LEU A 66 13.44 22.88 -7.53
N PRO A 67 13.07 23.94 -8.26
CA PRO A 67 13.86 24.39 -9.40
C PRO A 67 15.20 24.92 -8.88
N SER A 68 16.15 24.02 -8.59
CA SER A 68 17.53 24.37 -8.30
C SER A 68 18.19 24.72 -9.63
N LEU A 69 18.58 26.00 -9.70
CA LEU A 69 19.31 26.68 -10.77
C LEU A 69 20.41 25.80 -11.43
N PRO A 70 20.75 26.04 -12.70
CA PRO A 70 21.74 25.23 -13.41
C PRO A 70 23.14 25.46 -12.82
N SER A 71 23.58 24.56 -11.96
CA SER A 71 25.00 24.37 -11.66
C SER A 71 25.43 23.04 -12.24
N SER A 72 26.53 23.05 -12.99
CA SER A 72 27.10 21.92 -13.72
C SER A 72 27.47 20.75 -12.80
N GLU A 73 26.50 19.89 -12.50
CA GLU A 73 26.70 18.58 -11.87
C GLU A 73 26.29 17.50 -12.88
N PRO A 74 27.07 16.43 -13.07
CA PRO A 74 26.73 15.38 -14.03
C PRO A 74 25.35 14.79 -13.70
N PRO A 75 24.56 14.35 -14.70
CA PRO A 75 23.23 13.82 -14.45
C PRO A 75 23.33 12.61 -13.52
N ALA A 76 22.86 12.76 -12.29
CA ALA A 76 22.65 11.64 -11.39
C ALA A 76 21.75 10.63 -12.12
N LEU A 77 22.22 9.38 -12.21
CA LEU A 77 21.47 8.27 -12.80
C LEU A 77 20.05 8.26 -12.20
N PRO A 78 19.00 7.98 -12.98
CA PRO A 78 17.66 7.87 -12.43
C PRO A 78 17.70 6.79 -11.34
N SER A 79 17.41 7.19 -10.11
CA SER A 79 17.18 6.24 -9.03
C SER A 79 15.93 5.47 -9.43
N SER A 80 16.14 4.28 -9.98
CA SER A 80 15.06 3.35 -10.31
C SER A 80 14.24 3.18 -9.05
N LEU A 81 12.97 3.58 -9.09
CA LEU A 81 12.09 3.49 -7.94
C LEU A 81 12.00 2.02 -7.52
N ARG A 82 12.59 1.68 -6.38
CA ARG A 82 12.63 0.31 -5.88
C ARG A 82 11.70 0.19 -4.69
N VAL A 83 10.72 -0.70 -4.78
CA VAL A 83 9.97 -1.13 -3.61
C VAL A 83 10.84 -2.10 -2.82
N ALA A 84 11.17 -1.76 -1.58
CA ALA A 84 11.95 -2.60 -0.67
C ALA A 84 11.10 -3.16 0.47
N GLY A 85 9.91 -2.59 0.72
CA GLY A 85 9.02 -3.05 1.77
C GLY A 85 7.55 -2.69 1.53
N TYR A 86 6.70 -3.18 2.43
CA TYR A 86 5.28 -2.83 2.47
C TYR A 86 4.76 -2.87 3.91
N ARG A 87 3.71 -2.09 4.18
CA ARG A 87 2.94 -2.13 5.43
C ARG A 87 1.44 -2.16 5.13
N ILE A 88 0.68 -2.85 5.96
CA ILE A 88 -0.77 -2.99 5.83
C ILE A 88 -1.43 -2.59 7.16
N LEU A 89 -2.41 -1.69 7.09
CA LEU A 89 -3.24 -1.29 8.22
C LEU A 89 -4.70 -1.63 7.91
N ALA A 90 -5.42 -2.18 8.89
CA ALA A 90 -6.84 -2.47 8.77
C ALA A 90 -7.66 -1.44 9.54
N PHE A 91 -8.70 -0.91 8.89
CA PHE A 91 -9.65 0.05 9.46
C PHE A 91 -11.01 -0.61 9.50
N TYR A 92 -11.48 -0.90 10.71
CA TYR A 92 -12.85 -1.31 10.95
C TYR A 92 -13.73 -0.06 11.04
N PRO A 93 -14.90 -0.04 10.38
CA PRO A 93 -15.88 1.02 10.55
C PRO A 93 -16.45 1.09 11.97
#